data_AF-A0A7Y7IXY8-F1
#
_entry.id   AF-A0A7Y7IXY8-F1
#
_cell.length_a   1.000
_cell.length_b   1.000
_cell.length_c   1.000
_cell.angle_alpha   90.00
_cell.angle_beta   90.00
_cell.angle_gamma   90.00
#
_symmetry.space_group_name_H-M   'P 1'
#
loop_
_entity.id
_entity.type
_entity.pdbx_description
1 polymer ?
#
loop_
_entity_poly.entity_id
_entity_poly.type
_entity_poly.pdbx_seq_one_letter_code
_entity_poly.pdbx_strand_id
1 'polypeptide(L)'
;GILQGKVVIDACNPYPWRDGDIARTAQQQGAGAVTQSLFPGAHVVRAFNSEDMSTIDAEAHRLPPRLGIPYAGDDAQAKQVVRGLIVDAGFDPVDAGPLSAARAFQPGGPGFEADLNATQLRGRLGL
;
A
#
# COMPACT_ATOMS: atom_id res chain seq x y z
N GLY A 1 2.96 22.30 4.76
CA GLY A 1 4.22 22.08 4.01
C GLY A 1 3.92 21.88 2.53
N ILE A 2 4.93 21.56 1.69
CA ILE A 2 4.74 21.39 0.24
C ILE A 2 3.74 20.29 -0.15
N LEU A 3 3.49 19.32 0.75
CA LEU A 3 2.52 18.24 0.57
C LEU A 3 1.16 18.50 1.24
N GLN A 4 0.89 19.73 1.71
CA GLN A 4 -0.39 20.06 2.34
C GLN A 4 -1.56 19.81 1.39
N GLY A 5 -2.57 19.06 1.85
CA GLY A 5 -3.77 18.71 1.10
C GLY A 5 -3.52 17.81 -0.12
N LYS A 6 -2.30 17.25 -0.25
CA LYS A 6 -1.96 16.37 -1.38
C LYS A 6 -2.24 14.91 -1.01
N VAL A 7 -2.66 14.14 -2.00
CA VAL A 7 -2.62 12.69 -1.93
C VAL A 7 -1.16 12.25 -2.04
N VAL A 8 -0.70 11.46 -1.07
CA VAL A 8 0.66 10.89 -1.05
C VAL A 8 0.54 9.38 -1.04
N ILE A 9 1.06 8.74 -2.09
CA ILE A 9 1.12 7.28 -2.17
C ILE A 9 2.42 6.82 -1.52
N ASP A 10 2.30 6.02 -0.46
CA ASP A 10 3.44 5.42 0.21
C ASP A 10 3.62 3.97 -0.25
N ALA A 11 4.55 3.79 -1.19
CA ALA A 11 5.00 2.50 -1.73
C ALA A 11 6.28 1.98 -1.03
N CYS A 12 6.69 2.57 0.09
CA CYS A 12 7.98 2.28 0.70
C CYS A 12 7.95 0.99 1.54
N ASN A 13 9.06 0.27 1.59
CA ASN A 13 9.30 -0.83 2.53
C ASN A 13 10.57 -0.51 3.33
N PRO A 14 10.46 0.11 4.51
CA PRO A 14 11.63 0.53 5.29
C PRO A 14 12.25 -0.65 6.06
N TYR A 15 13.57 -0.84 5.95
CA TYR A 15 14.32 -1.92 6.59
C TYR A 15 15.38 -1.38 7.55
N PRO A 16 15.45 -1.82 8.83
CA PRO A 16 16.40 -1.26 9.81
C PRO A 16 17.87 -1.32 9.41
N TRP A 17 18.27 -2.36 8.66
CA TRP A 17 19.64 -2.54 8.20
C TRP A 17 20.02 -1.60 7.05
N ARG A 18 19.04 -1.05 6.32
CA ARG A 18 19.24 -0.12 5.19
C ARG A 18 18.96 1.33 5.61
N ASP A 19 17.87 1.55 6.34
CA ASP A 19 17.30 2.87 6.58
C ASP A 19 17.43 3.35 8.05
N GLY A 20 17.96 2.52 8.95
CA GLY A 20 18.26 2.93 10.33
C GLY A 20 17.03 3.16 11.20
N ASP A 21 17.02 4.27 11.95
CA ASP A 21 16.03 4.53 13.01
C ASP A 21 14.60 4.68 12.47
N ILE A 22 14.43 5.33 11.32
CA ILE A 22 13.09 5.51 10.72
C ILE A 22 12.42 4.16 10.45
N ALA A 23 13.19 3.16 10.01
CA ALA A 23 12.67 1.82 9.78
C ALA A 23 12.37 1.08 11.09
N ARG A 24 13.18 1.27 12.15
CA ARG A 24 12.87 0.73 13.47
C ARG A 24 11.55 1.30 14.00
N THR A 25 11.33 2.60 13.83
CA THR A 25 10.06 3.25 14.18
C THR A 25 8.92 2.71 13.32
N ALA A 26 9.10 2.56 12.00
CA ALA A 26 8.10 2.01 11.10
C ALA A 26 7.73 0.57 11.40
N GLN A 27 8.66 -0.27 11.86
CA GLN A 27 8.36 -1.63 12.31
C GLN A 27 7.45 -1.64 13.54
N GLN A 28 7.65 -0.71 14.48
CA GLN A 28 6.85 -0.63 15.71
C GLN A 28 5.48 0.02 15.48
N GLN A 29 5.45 1.09 14.67
CA GLN A 29 4.29 1.97 14.51
C GLN A 29 3.49 1.69 13.22
N GLY A 30 4.09 1.00 12.25
CA GLY A 30 3.57 0.81 10.90
C GLY A 30 4.09 1.90 9.97
N ALA A 31 4.58 1.53 8.79
CA ALA A 31 5.23 2.48 7.87
C ALA A 31 4.28 3.62 7.45
N GLY A 32 3.01 3.33 7.20
CA GLY A 32 2.03 4.36 6.80
C GLY A 32 1.82 5.42 7.89
N ALA A 33 1.76 5.00 9.15
CA ALA A 33 1.64 5.93 10.28
C ALA A 33 2.89 6.82 10.42
N VAL A 34 4.08 6.25 10.21
CA VAL A 34 5.32 7.02 10.19
C VAL A 34 5.32 8.03 9.04
N THR A 35 4.96 7.62 7.82
CA THR A 35 4.83 8.53 6.68
C THR A 35 3.83 9.66 6.96
N GLN A 36 2.67 9.35 7.53
CA GLN A 36 1.66 10.36 7.90
C GLN A 36 2.19 11.35 8.94
N SER A 37 2.98 10.90 9.91
CA SER A 37 3.59 11.78 10.93
C SER A 37 4.65 12.72 10.35
N LEU A 38 5.36 12.29 9.30
CA LEU A 38 6.33 13.13 8.58
C LEU A 38 5.63 14.21 7.75
N PHE A 39 4.38 13.95 7.33
CA PHE A 39 3.60 14.83 6.48
C PHE A 39 2.20 15.10 7.07
N PRO A 40 2.10 15.83 8.20
CA PRO A 40 0.86 15.98 9.00
C PRO A 40 -0.30 16.74 8.31
N GLY A 41 -0.17 17.07 7.04
CA GLY A 41 -1.24 17.65 6.22
C GLY A 41 -1.45 16.96 4.87
N ALA A 42 -0.73 15.88 4.59
CA ALA A 42 -0.97 15.05 3.42
C ALA A 42 -2.04 14.00 3.73
N HIS A 43 -2.72 13.53 2.69
CA HIS A 43 -3.61 12.37 2.75
C HIS A 43 -2.82 11.14 2.31
N VAL A 44 -2.21 10.45 3.27
CA VAL A 44 -1.37 9.27 2.99
C VAL A 44 -2.25 8.06 2.69
N VAL A 45 -1.93 7.38 1.60
CA VAL A 45 -2.49 6.08 1.23
C VAL A 45 -1.34 5.14 0.94
N ARG A 46 -1.28 3.97 1.60
CA ARG A 46 -0.33 2.92 1.23
C ARG A 46 -0.89 2.08 0.10
N ALA A 47 -0.09 1.85 -0.92
CA ALA A 47 -0.37 0.99 -2.07
C ALA A 47 0.95 0.66 -2.78
N PHE A 48 0.96 -0.38 -3.62
CA PHE A 48 2.12 -0.82 -4.42
C PHE A 48 3.39 -1.23 -3.65
N ASN A 49 3.41 -1.12 -2.32
CA ASN A 49 4.53 -1.61 -1.52
C ASN A 49 4.53 -3.15 -1.39
N SER A 50 3.41 -3.81 -1.68
CA SER A 50 3.19 -5.22 -1.34
C SER A 50 3.69 -6.20 -2.39
N GLU A 51 4.10 -5.73 -3.57
CA GLU A 51 4.54 -6.60 -4.67
C GLU A 51 5.90 -6.15 -5.17
N ASP A 52 6.71 -7.11 -5.62
CA ASP A 52 8.00 -6.81 -6.23
C ASP A 52 7.81 -6.05 -7.57
N MET A 53 8.79 -5.20 -7.90
CA MET A 53 8.74 -4.42 -9.14
C MET A 53 8.65 -5.31 -10.39
N SER A 54 9.26 -6.49 -10.38
CA SER A 54 9.22 -7.43 -11.51
C SER A 54 7.86 -8.11 -11.64
N THR A 55 7.18 -8.39 -10.52
CA THR A 55 5.78 -8.86 -10.52
C THR A 55 4.86 -7.77 -11.08
N ILE A 56 5.03 -6.52 -10.65
CA ILE A 56 4.24 -5.39 -11.17
C ILE A 56 4.43 -5.25 -12.69
N ASP A 57 5.66 -5.28 -13.18
CA ASP A 57 5.96 -5.18 -14.62
C ASP A 57 5.34 -6.33 -15.42
N ALA A 58 5.46 -7.57 -14.92
CA ALA A 58 4.92 -8.75 -15.60
C ALA A 58 3.39 -8.80 -15.62
N GLU A 59 2.72 -8.31 -14.57
CA GLU A 59 1.28 -8.51 -14.37
C GLU A 59 0.41 -7.33 -14.83
N ALA A 60 0.98 -6.13 -15.07
CA ALA A 60 0.26 -4.89 -15.41
C ALA A 60 -0.63 -4.98 -16.67
N HIS A 61 -0.39 -5.94 -17.56
CA HIS A 61 -1.13 -6.07 -18.82
C HIS A 61 -1.91 -7.38 -18.94
N ARG A 62 -2.06 -8.13 -17.83
CA ARG A 62 -2.72 -9.42 -17.87
C ARG A 62 -4.23 -9.31 -18.06
N LEU A 63 -4.79 -10.33 -18.71
CA LEU A 63 -6.23 -10.53 -18.73
C LEU A 63 -6.73 -11.03 -17.37
N PRO A 64 -8.00 -10.78 -17.00
CA PRO A 64 -8.55 -11.23 -15.74
C PRO A 64 -8.39 -12.75 -15.49
N PRO A 65 -8.28 -13.18 -14.21
CA PRO A 65 -8.29 -12.33 -13.01
C PRO A 65 -7.03 -11.48 -12.91
N ARG A 66 -7.11 -10.20 -12.47
CA ARG A 66 -5.95 -9.31 -12.35
C ARG A 66 -5.32 -9.41 -10.96
N LEU A 67 -4.06 -8.97 -10.84
CA LEU A 67 -3.31 -9.06 -9.58
C LEU A 67 -3.96 -8.08 -8.60
N GLY A 68 -4.15 -8.53 -7.37
CA GLY A 68 -4.75 -7.72 -6.32
C GLY A 68 -3.72 -6.76 -5.75
N ILE A 69 -3.98 -5.46 -5.77
CA ILE A 69 -3.13 -4.47 -5.08
C ILE A 69 -3.89 -3.97 -3.84
N PRO A 70 -3.42 -4.29 -2.63
CA PRO A 70 -4.01 -3.77 -1.42
C PRO A 70 -3.71 -2.28 -1.27
N TYR A 71 -4.69 -1.54 -0.78
CA TYR A 71 -4.48 -0.15 -0.41
C TYR A 71 -5.22 0.22 0.88
N ALA A 72 -4.65 1.13 1.65
CA ALA A 72 -5.21 1.56 2.92
C ALA A 72 -4.90 3.03 3.18
N GLY A 73 -5.87 3.76 3.74
CA GLY A 73 -5.77 5.19 4.00
C GLY A 73 -7.01 5.72 4.73
N ASP A 74 -6.86 6.82 5.45
CA ASP A 74 -7.93 7.36 6.30
C ASP A 74 -8.83 8.38 5.56
N ASP A 75 -8.34 8.97 4.47
CA ASP A 75 -9.11 9.90 3.64
C ASP A 75 -9.80 9.18 2.48
N ALA A 76 -11.14 9.28 2.43
CA ALA A 76 -11.95 8.58 1.43
C ALA A 76 -11.71 9.08 -0.01
N GLN A 77 -11.45 10.37 -0.20
CA GLN A 77 -11.20 10.94 -1.53
C GLN A 77 -9.82 10.53 -2.04
N ALA A 78 -8.81 10.58 -1.18
CA ALA A 78 -7.46 10.10 -1.49
C ALA A 78 -7.48 8.61 -1.85
N LYS A 79 -8.23 7.79 -1.09
CA LYS A 79 -8.44 6.38 -1.41
C LYS A 79 -9.08 6.17 -2.78
N GLN A 80 -10.07 6.98 -3.17
CA GLN A 80 -10.67 6.90 -4.51
C GLN A 80 -9.67 7.22 -5.62
N VAL A 81 -8.82 8.24 -5.44
CA VAL A 81 -7.76 8.59 -6.40
C VAL A 81 -6.79 7.43 -6.58
N VAL A 82 -6.30 6.84 -5.48
CA VAL A 82 -5.35 5.70 -5.54
C VAL A 82 -6.01 4.45 -6.12
N ARG A 83 -7.27 4.20 -5.78
CA ARG A 83 -8.06 3.12 -6.36
C ARG A 83 -8.19 3.26 -7.89
N GLY A 84 -8.33 4.48 -8.40
CA GLY A 84 -8.31 4.77 -9.84
C GLY A 84 -6.96 4.43 -10.46
N LEU A 85 -5.87 4.92 -9.86
CA LEU A 85 -4.51 4.65 -10.33
C LEU A 85 -4.19 3.14 -10.39
N ILE A 86 -4.64 2.35 -9.41
CA ILE A 86 -4.46 0.89 -9.41
C ILE A 86 -5.14 0.25 -10.63
N VAL A 87 -6.36 0.69 -10.98
CA VAL A 87 -7.07 0.18 -12.16
C VAL A 87 -6.38 0.61 -13.44
N ASP A 88 -5.97 1.87 -13.53
CA ASP A 88 -5.29 2.42 -14.71
C ASP A 88 -3.93 1.74 -14.95
N ALA A 89 -3.26 1.31 -13.87
CA ALA A 89 -2.05 0.51 -13.91
C ALA A 89 -2.29 -0.98 -14.26
N GLY A 90 -3.54 -1.40 -14.44
CA GLY A 90 -3.90 -2.74 -14.91
C GLY A 90 -4.17 -3.78 -13.82
N PHE A 91 -4.41 -3.34 -12.59
CA PHE A 91 -4.60 -4.21 -11.42
C PHE A 91 -6.01 -4.13 -10.84
N ASP A 92 -6.34 -5.08 -9.96
CA ASP A 92 -7.59 -5.06 -9.20
C ASP A 92 -7.35 -4.50 -7.79
N PRO A 93 -7.98 -3.37 -7.41
CA PRO A 93 -7.77 -2.76 -6.10
C PRO A 93 -8.47 -3.54 -4.98
N VAL A 94 -7.80 -3.67 -3.84
CA VAL A 94 -8.32 -4.26 -2.60
C VAL A 94 -8.24 -3.24 -1.47
N ASP A 95 -9.37 -2.64 -1.09
CA ASP A 95 -9.45 -1.69 0.04
C ASP A 95 -9.30 -2.46 1.35
N ALA A 96 -8.16 -2.27 2.02
CA ALA A 96 -7.88 -2.87 3.33
C ALA A 96 -8.38 -2.00 4.50
N GLY A 97 -9.02 -0.87 4.21
CA GLY A 97 -9.63 0.01 5.21
C GLY A 97 -8.71 1.16 5.65
N PRO A 98 -8.63 1.47 6.96
CA PRO A 98 -7.87 2.60 7.48
C PRO A 98 -6.37 2.40 7.33
N LEU A 99 -5.58 3.48 7.40
CA LEU A 99 -4.13 3.45 7.19
C LEU A 99 -3.41 2.47 8.13
N SER A 100 -3.95 2.26 9.33
CA SER A 100 -3.43 1.28 10.31
C SER A 100 -3.48 -0.17 9.81
N ALA A 101 -4.43 -0.52 8.93
CA ALA A 101 -4.55 -1.84 8.32
C ALA A 101 -3.42 -2.14 7.34
N ALA A 102 -2.65 -1.12 6.92
CA ALA A 102 -1.51 -1.30 6.02
C ALA A 102 -0.39 -2.19 6.57
N ARG A 103 -0.40 -2.47 7.88
CA ARG A 103 0.47 -3.48 8.50
C ARG A 103 0.26 -4.87 7.93
N ALA A 104 -0.93 -5.18 7.41
CA ALA A 104 -1.23 -6.50 6.85
C ALA A 104 -0.50 -6.78 5.53
N PHE A 105 -0.02 -5.75 4.83
CA PHE A 105 0.65 -5.88 3.53
C PHE A 105 2.01 -5.16 3.48
N GLN A 106 2.66 -4.97 4.63
CA GLN A 106 4.08 -4.59 4.73
C GLN A 106 4.96 -5.85 4.82
N PRO A 107 6.30 -5.76 4.70
CA PRO A 107 7.19 -6.91 4.81
C PRO A 107 6.91 -7.76 6.05
N GLY A 108 6.66 -9.07 5.84
CA GLY A 108 6.27 -10.02 6.88
C GLY A 108 4.77 -10.12 7.18
N GLY A 109 3.94 -9.26 6.57
CA GLY A 109 2.48 -9.32 6.67
C GLY A 109 1.85 -10.34 5.71
N PRO A 110 0.61 -10.80 5.98
CA PRO A 110 -0.06 -11.84 5.18
C PRO A 110 -0.33 -11.48 3.71
N GLY A 111 -0.39 -10.19 3.38
CA GLY A 111 -0.61 -9.68 2.02
C GLY A 111 0.64 -9.11 1.33
N PHE A 112 1.84 -9.36 1.87
CA PHE A 112 3.09 -8.95 1.25
C PHE A 112 3.66 -10.09 0.39
N GLU A 113 4.01 -9.78 -0.86
CA GLU A 113 4.47 -10.71 -1.90
C GLU A 113 3.55 -11.94 -1.97
N ALA A 114 2.24 -11.68 -2.00
CA ALA A 114 1.24 -12.75 -1.93
C ALA A 114 0.92 -13.33 -3.31
N ASP A 115 1.14 -12.56 -4.39
CA ASP A 115 0.86 -12.94 -5.78
C ASP A 115 -0.58 -13.45 -5.99
N LEU A 116 -1.55 -12.80 -5.34
CA LEU A 116 -2.95 -13.22 -5.33
C LEU A 116 -3.80 -12.29 -6.20
N ASN A 117 -4.84 -12.84 -6.83
CA ASN A 117 -5.90 -11.99 -7.37
C ASN A 117 -6.72 -11.32 -6.26
N ALA A 118 -7.52 -10.32 -6.60
CA ALA A 118 -8.24 -9.54 -5.59
C ALA A 118 -9.21 -10.35 -4.71
N THR A 119 -9.83 -11.42 -5.23
CA THR A 119 -10.71 -12.27 -4.42
C THR A 119 -9.91 -13.06 -3.39
N GLN A 120 -8.81 -13.68 -3.84
CA GLN A 120 -7.92 -14.43 -2.95
C GLN A 120 -7.24 -13.52 -1.91
N LEU A 121 -6.84 -12.32 -2.33
CA LEU A 121 -6.20 -11.35 -1.43
C LEU A 121 -7.19 -10.85 -0.35
N ARG A 122 -8.46 -10.59 -0.67
CA ARG A 122 -9.48 -10.29 0.35
C ARG A 122 -9.58 -11.41 1.38
N GLY A 123 -9.70 -12.65 0.92
CA GLY A 123 -9.72 -13.82 1.81
C GLY A 123 -8.46 -13.93 2.68
N ARG A 124 -7.28 -13.64 2.13
CA ARG A 124 -6.01 -13.62 2.86
C ARG A 124 -5.95 -12.53 3.94
N LEU A 125 -6.56 -11.38 3.67
CA LEU A 125 -6.59 -10.23 4.58
C LEU A 125 -7.76 -10.27 5.57
N GLY A 126 -8.68 -11.24 5.45
CA GLY A 126 -9.86 -11.34 6.31
C GLY A 126 -10.92 -10.27 6.02
N LEU A 127 -10.99 -9.82 4.76
CA LEU A 127 -11.91 -8.79 4.26
C LEU A 127 -13.16 -9.39 3.60
#